data_AF-A0A7X1NYY5-F1
#
_entry.id   AF-A0A7X1NYY5-F1
#
_cell.length_a   1.000
_cell.length_b   1.000
_cell.length_c   1.000
_cell.angle_alpha   90.00
_cell.angle_beta   90.00
_cell.angle_gamma   90.00
#
_symmetry.space_group_name_H-M   'P 1'
#
loop_
_entity.id
_entity.type
_entity.pdbx_description
1 polymer ?
#
loop_
_entity_poly.entity_id
_entity_poly.type
_entity_poly.pdbx_seq_one_letter_code
_entity_poly.pdbx_strand_id
1 'polypeptide(L)' 'MNRRTPRIPTYRDGYPPHLATAAELEALGLRPGTQEPVALYAFCSPDGGGGTCGLHERAAAVPREQGAS' A
#
# COMPACT_ATOMS: atom_id res chain seq x y z
N MET A 1 16.91 -11.40 -20.45
CA MET A 1 15.56 -11.63 -19.88
C MET A 1 14.94 -10.28 -19.56
N ASN A 2 14.01 -9.82 -20.39
CA ASN A 2 13.40 -8.50 -20.25
C ASN A 2 12.34 -8.60 -19.14
N ARG A 3 12.75 -8.39 -17.88
CA ARG A 3 11.79 -8.24 -16.77
C ARG A 3 10.99 -6.97 -17.02
N ARG A 4 9.89 -7.08 -17.78
CA ARG A 4 8.84 -6.06 -17.78
C ARG A 4 8.27 -6.07 -16.37
N THR A 5 8.74 -5.15 -15.54
CA THR A 5 8.16 -4.89 -14.22
C THR A 5 6.66 -4.72 -14.44
N PRO A 6 5.81 -5.51 -13.74
CA PRO A 6 4.37 -5.39 -13.93
C PRO A 6 3.98 -3.93 -13.69
N ARG A 7 3.33 -3.31 -14.69
CA ARG A 7 2.78 -1.96 -14.56
C ARG A 7 1.56 -2.07 -13.66
N ILE A 8 1.78 -1.99 -12.36
CA ILE A 8 0.70 -1.85 -11.38
C ILE A 8 0.08 -0.45 -11.53
N PRO A 9 -1.24 -0.31 -11.38
CA PRO A 9 -1.92 0.98 -11.52
C PRO A 9 -1.41 1.99 -10.49
N THR A 10 -1.43 3.27 -10.84
CA THR A 10 -1.08 4.37 -9.94
C THR A 10 -2.27 5.30 -9.78
N TYR A 11 -2.70 5.49 -8.54
CA TYR A 11 -3.77 6.39 -8.15
C TYR A 11 -3.19 7.73 -7.70
N ARG A 12 -3.94 8.81 -7.95
CA ARG A 12 -3.63 10.18 -7.49
C ARG A 12 -4.87 10.71 -6.79
N ASP A 13 -4.69 11.48 -5.72
CA ASP A 13 -5.77 12.13 -4.94
C ASP A 13 -6.65 11.20 -4.07
N GLY A 14 -6.83 9.94 -4.49
CA GLY A 14 -7.49 8.91 -3.68
C GLY A 14 -7.42 7.53 -4.34
N TYR A 15 -7.74 6.48 -3.59
CA TYR A 15 -7.76 5.09 -4.06
C TYR A 15 -9.02 4.36 -3.58
N PRO A 16 -9.39 3.25 -4.25
CA PRO A 16 -10.55 2.46 -3.88
C PRO A 16 -10.52 1.97 -2.41
N PRO A 17 -11.69 1.84 -1.75
CA PRO A 17 -11.76 1.49 -0.32
C PRO A 17 -11.31 0.05 -0.01
N HIS A 18 -11.21 -0.83 -1.00
CA HIS A 18 -10.64 -2.18 -0.82
C HIS A 18 -9.11 -2.17 -0.76
N LEU A 19 -8.47 -1.07 -1.14
CA LEU A 19 -7.04 -0.87 -1.04
C LEU A 19 -6.70 -0.07 0.21
N ALA A 20 -5.53 -0.34 0.77
CA ALA A 20 -4.97 0.40 1.88
C ALA A 20 -3.45 0.52 1.73
N THR A 21 -2.89 1.60 2.25
CA THR A 21 -1.45 1.71 2.45
C THR A 21 -1.01 0.77 3.58
N ALA A 22 0.28 0.38 3.60
CA ALA A 22 0.82 -0.38 4.71
C ALA A 22 0.58 0.33 6.06
N ALA A 23 0.76 1.65 6.11
CA ALA A 23 0.53 2.43 7.33
C ALA A 23 -0.93 2.35 7.84
N GLU A 24 -1.91 2.38 6.94
CA GLU A 24 -3.32 2.20 7.33
C GLU A 24 -3.61 0.79 7.84
N LEU A 25 -3.04 -0.24 7.21
CA LEU A 25 -3.18 -1.62 7.72
C LEU A 25 -2.57 -1.73 9.12
N GLU A 26 -1.41 -1.13 9.34
CA GLU A 26 -0.69 -1.19 10.61
C GLU A 26 -1.47 -0.46 11.71
N ALA A 27 -2.13 0.66 11.41
CA ALA A 27 -3.05 1.35 12.32
C ALA A 27 -4.26 0.48 12.72
N LEU A 28 -4.62 -0.50 11.89
CA LEU A 28 -5.68 -1.49 12.17
C LEU A 28 -5.13 -2.77 12.86
N GLY A 29 -3.84 -2.81 13.21
CA GLY A 29 -3.20 -4.03 13.73
C GLY A 29 -3.01 -5.12 12.67
N LEU A 30 -3.00 -4.76 11.39
CA LEU A 30 -2.82 -5.64 10.25
C LEU A 30 -1.50 -5.36 9.57
N ARG A 31 -1.03 -6.31 8.75
CA ARG A 31 0.08 -6.14 7.81
C ARG A 31 -0.35 -6.62 6.42
N PRO A 32 0.27 -6.13 5.33
CA PRO A 32 -0.02 -6.64 4.01
C PRO A 32 0.32 -8.14 3.91
N GLY A 33 -0.54 -8.93 3.28
CA GLY A 33 -0.31 -10.36 3.07
C GLY A 33 0.83 -10.67 2.10
N THR A 34 1.21 -9.70 1.25
CA THR A 34 2.32 -9.78 0.31
C THR A 34 3.23 -8.57 0.42
N GLN A 35 4.52 -8.76 0.18
CA GLN A 35 5.49 -7.65 0.14
C GLN A 35 5.30 -6.77 -1.11
N GLU A 36 4.86 -7.35 -2.23
CA GLU A 36 4.59 -6.60 -3.46
C GLU A 36 3.23 -5.88 -3.37
N PRO A 37 3.19 -4.56 -3.64
CA PRO A 37 1.94 -3.82 -3.70
C PRO A 37 1.18 -4.12 -5.00
N VAL A 38 -0.15 -4.10 -4.92
CA VAL A 38 -1.02 -4.32 -6.09
C VAL A 38 -1.27 -3.03 -6.88
N ALA A 39 -1.02 -1.88 -6.25
CA ALA A 39 -1.12 -0.56 -6.86
C ALA A 39 -0.20 0.44 -6.15
N LEU A 40 -0.02 1.62 -6.74
CA LEU A 40 0.70 2.73 -6.14
C LEU A 40 -0.27 3.88 -5.86
N TYR A 41 -0.02 4.60 -4.78
CA TYR A 41 -0.67 5.87 -4.47
C TYR A 41 0.36 6.98 -4.54
N ALA A 42 0.22 7.87 -5.51
CA ALA A 42 1.02 9.08 -5.61
C ALA A 42 0.28 10.23 -4.92
N PHE A 43 0.90 10.80 -3.89
CA PHE A 43 0.37 11.93 -3.14
C PHE A 43 1.24 13.16 -3.35
N CYS A 44 0.60 14.32 -3.42
CA CYS A 44 1.26 15.61 -3.38
C CYS A 44 0.91 16.30 -2.06
N SER A 45 1.94 16.72 -1.34
CA SER A 45 1.82 17.63 -0.21
C SER A 45 1.65 19.06 -0.73
N PRO A 46 0.84 19.89 -0.04
CA PRO A 46 0.62 21.30 -0.42
C PRO A 46 1.89 22.14 -0.35
N ASP A 47 2.89 21.71 0.42
CA ASP A 47 4.22 22.35 0.54
C ASP A 47 5.14 22.06 -0.67
N GLY A 48 4.64 21.41 -1.72
CA GLY A 48 5.40 21.07 -2.93
C GLY A 48 6.20 19.75 -2.82
N GLY A 49 6.15 19.08 -1.68
CA GLY A 49 6.63 17.70 -1.53
C GLY A 49 5.67 16.70 -2.18
N GLY A 50 6.18 15.54 -2.62
CA GLY A 50 5.34 14.48 -3.16
C GLY A 50 6.02 13.12 -2.99
N GLY A 51 5.21 12.08 -2.87
CA GLY A 51 5.70 10.73 -2.64
C GLY A 51 4.84 9.69 -3.32
N THR A 52 5.31 8.44 -3.30
CA THR A 52 4.54 7.30 -3.77
C THR A 52 4.57 6.21 -2.71
N CYS A 53 3.39 5.70 -2.35
CA CYS A 53 3.23 4.59 -1.41
C CYS A 53 2.65 3.36 -2.12
N GLY A 54 3.03 2.18 -1.65
CA GLY A 54 2.41 0.93 -2.07
C GLY A 54 1.01 0.78 -1.47
N LEU A 55 0.07 0.34 -2.29
CA LEU A 55 -1.27 -0.06 -1.90
C LEU A 55 -1.39 -1.58 -1.92
N HIS A 56 -2.05 -2.12 -0.90
CA HIS A 56 -2.28 -3.54 -0.70
C HIS A 56 -3.77 -3.80 -0.53
N GLU A 57 -4.22 -4.99 -0.91
CA GLU A 57 -5.61 -5.40 -0.71
C GLU A 57 -5.91 -5.59 0.77
N ARG A 58 -6.92 -4.89 1.30
CA ARG A 58 -7.40 -5.08 2.67
C ARG A 58 -7.84 -6.52 2.93
N ALA A 59 -8.46 -7.16 1.94
CA ALA A 59 -8.92 -8.55 2.04
C ALA A 59 -7.77 -9.57 2.15
N ALA A 60 -6.58 -9.23 1.65
CA ALA A 60 -5.38 -10.05 1.76
C ALA A 60 -4.52 -9.66 2.97
N ALA A 61 -4.88 -8.62 3.71
CA ALA A 61 -4.16 -8.22 4.90
C ALA A 61 -4.33 -9.29 5.99
N VAL A 62 -3.25 -9.55 6.71
CA VAL A 62 -3.22 -10.54 7.78
C VAL A 62 -3.00 -9.83 9.11
N PRO A 63 -3.44 -10.40 10.25
CA PRO A 63 -3.08 -9.88 11.56
C PRO A 63 -1.58 -9.65 11.65
N ARG A 64 -1.20 -8.46 12.12
CA ARG A 64 0.17 -8.24 12.52
C ARG A 64 0.37 -9.12 13.74
N GLU A 65 1.19 -10.16 13.61
CA GLU A 65 1.57 -10.97 14.76
C GLU A 65 2.19 -10.01 15.77
N GLN A 66 1.42 -9.66 16.79
CA GLN A 66 1.92 -8.96 17.95
C GLN A 66 2.81 -10.00 18.61
N GLY A 67 4.12 -9.87 18.43
CA GLY A 67 5.06 -10.63 19.21
C GLY A 67 4.66 -10.44 20.67
N ALA A 68 4.14 -11.49 21.28
CA ALA A 68 4.04 -11.58 22.72
C ALA A 68 5.45 -11.32 23.25
N SER A 69 5.65 -10.17 23.88
CA SER A 69 6.82 -9.88 24.69
C SER A 69 6.40 -9.21 25.97
#